data_AF-A0A968ZEI4-F1
#
_entry.id   AF-A0A968ZEI4-F1
#
_cell.length_a   1.000
_cell.length_b   1.000
_cell.length_c   1.000
_cell.angle_alpha   90.00
_cell.angle_beta   90.00
_cell.angle_gamma   90.00
#
_symmetry.space_group_name_H-M   'P 1'
#
loop_
_entity.id
_entity.type
_entity.pdbx_description
1 polymer ?
#
loop_
_entity_poly.entity_id
_entity_poly.type
_entity_poly.pdbx_seq_one_letter_code
_entity_poly.pdbx_strand_id
1 'polypeptide(L)'
;MRRIRFVIRRLNELYRTMEDAGLRLESGALDELKTALYELIERLTRRWETHCYGPEAAAAAVEIARAAAAFETPTFAMFGPLERSMELIRIDHDLDEIVSLMGLNFLPPMARRAVTMSYVGFAFYDLITFPILQWTDMDEINEVLVDRISPADAHQLGADRVILKGTALMSFGAFFNRAWREHDYLWGRLNAADRCVDVLISAIGPRLSEPLDADRLRADLFRAILESEAPYLTADPGLVPGLRERVAQSV
;
A
#
# COMPACT_ATOMS: atom_id res chain seq x y z
N MET A 1 -7.96 0.64 -19.08
CA MET A 1 -8.66 0.45 -17.79
C MET A 1 -7.75 0.64 -16.57
N ARG A 2 -6.66 -0.12 -16.39
CA ARG A 2 -5.77 -0.01 -15.20
C ARG A 2 -5.27 1.41 -14.91
N ARG A 3 -4.81 2.14 -15.94
CA ARG A 3 -4.41 3.56 -15.85
C ARG A 3 -5.49 4.44 -15.23
N ILE A 4 -6.74 4.28 -15.67
CA ILE A 4 -7.87 5.08 -15.20
C ILE A 4 -8.17 4.78 -13.73
N ARG A 5 -8.26 3.49 -13.37
CA ARG A 5 -8.45 3.06 -11.97
C ARG A 5 -7.36 3.59 -11.05
N PHE A 6 -6.10 3.54 -11.51
CA PHE A 6 -4.95 4.10 -10.77
C PHE A 6 -5.10 5.61 -10.51
N VAL A 7 -5.52 6.37 -11.52
CA VAL A 7 -5.76 7.82 -11.40
C VAL A 7 -6.93 8.12 -10.45
N ILE A 8 -8.06 7.41 -10.57
CA ILE A 8 -9.21 7.55 -9.67
C ILE A 8 -8.80 7.30 -8.22
N ARG A 9 -7.98 6.27 -7.95
CA ARG A 9 -7.47 5.97 -6.61
C ARG A 9 -6.62 7.12 -6.07
N ARG A 10 -5.66 7.62 -6.85
CA ARG A 10 -4.83 8.77 -6.43
C ARG A 10 -5.66 10.03 -6.21
N LEU A 11 -6.73 10.24 -6.98
CA LEU A 11 -7.70 11.31 -6.74
C LEU A 11 -8.43 11.14 -5.40
N ASN A 12 -8.82 9.92 -5.04
CA ASN A 12 -9.47 9.62 -3.75
C ASN A 12 -8.52 9.79 -2.55
N GLU A 13 -7.23 9.48 -2.69
CA GLU A 13 -6.24 9.73 -1.64
C GLU A 13 -6.00 11.22 -1.41
N LEU A 14 -5.88 11.99 -2.50
CA LEU A 14 -5.76 13.45 -2.43
C LEU A 14 -6.96 14.08 -1.72
N TYR A 15 -8.17 13.55 -1.94
CA TYR A 15 -9.39 13.99 -1.27
C TYR A 15 -9.26 13.87 0.26
N ARG A 16 -8.87 12.69 0.76
CA ARG A 16 -8.69 12.45 2.21
C ARG A 16 -7.63 13.38 2.81
N THR A 17 -6.49 13.51 2.15
CA THR A 17 -5.38 14.35 2.63
C THR A 17 -5.76 15.84 2.66
N MET A 18 -6.55 16.32 1.70
CA MET A 18 -6.97 17.73 1.67
C MET A 18 -8.08 18.04 2.68
N GLU A 19 -9.02 17.11 2.90
CA GLU A 19 -9.99 17.21 3.99
C GLU A 19 -9.29 17.28 5.35
N ASP A 20 -8.31 16.40 5.60
CA ASP A 20 -7.53 16.38 6.84
C ASP A 20 -6.72 17.67 7.04
N ALA A 21 -6.30 18.33 5.95
CA ALA A 21 -5.58 19.61 5.97
C ALA A 21 -6.49 20.85 6.08
N GLY A 22 -7.82 20.66 6.16
CA GLY A 22 -8.79 21.77 6.23
C GLY A 22 -8.94 22.57 4.93
N LEU A 23 -8.39 22.07 3.82
CA LEU A 23 -8.52 22.68 2.50
C LEU A 23 -9.84 22.24 1.87
N ARG A 24 -10.86 23.12 1.92
CA ARG A 24 -12.13 22.88 1.24
C ARG A 24 -11.95 23.00 -0.27
N LEU A 25 -11.90 21.86 -0.94
CA LEU A 25 -12.14 21.76 -2.37
C LEU A 25 -13.65 21.92 -2.65
N GLU A 26 -14.01 22.50 -3.79
CA GLU A 26 -15.37 22.42 -4.30
C GLU A 26 -15.66 20.96 -4.70
N SER A 27 -16.31 20.19 -3.81
CA SER A 27 -16.58 18.76 -3.99
C SER A 27 -17.20 18.43 -5.36
N GLY A 28 -18.10 19.28 -5.86
CA GLY A 28 -18.82 19.04 -7.12
C GLY A 28 -17.90 18.92 -8.33
N ALA A 29 -16.88 19.76 -8.43
CA ALA A 29 -15.94 19.77 -9.55
C ALA A 29 -15.08 18.50 -9.63
N LEU A 30 -14.75 17.92 -8.47
CA LEU A 30 -14.04 16.66 -8.35
C LEU A 30 -14.93 15.45 -8.63
N ASP A 31 -16.19 15.51 -8.20
CA ASP A 31 -17.17 14.47 -8.48
C ASP A 31 -17.48 14.39 -9.98
N GLU A 32 -17.51 15.53 -10.68
CA GLU A 32 -17.57 15.57 -12.15
C GLU A 32 -16.38 14.88 -12.80
N LEU A 33 -15.15 15.17 -12.37
CA LEU A 33 -13.94 14.49 -12.87
C LEU A 33 -14.01 12.97 -12.64
N LYS A 34 -14.41 12.53 -11.44
CA LYS A 34 -14.58 11.11 -11.15
C LYS A 34 -15.63 10.48 -12.06
N THR A 35 -16.75 11.15 -12.25
CA THR A 35 -17.86 10.69 -13.08
C THR A 35 -17.38 10.46 -14.51
N ALA A 36 -16.70 11.44 -15.11
CA ALA A 36 -16.13 11.32 -16.46
C ALA A 36 -15.12 10.14 -16.58
N LEU A 37 -14.28 9.93 -15.55
CA LEU A 37 -13.34 8.80 -15.53
C LEU A 37 -14.06 7.45 -15.41
N TYR A 38 -15.12 7.35 -14.61
CA TYR A 38 -15.93 6.13 -14.50
C TYR A 38 -16.72 5.83 -15.77
N GLU A 39 -17.29 6.84 -16.44
CA GLU A 39 -17.93 6.70 -17.74
C GLU A 39 -16.97 6.15 -18.80
N LEU A 40 -15.70 6.59 -18.78
CA LEU A 40 -14.67 6.01 -19.65
C LEU A 40 -14.35 4.55 -19.33
N ILE A 41 -14.33 4.17 -18.05
CA ILE A 41 -14.19 2.76 -17.66
C ILE A 41 -15.36 1.96 -18.23
N GLU A 42 -16.60 2.42 -18.06
CA GLU A 42 -17.79 1.74 -18.59
C GLU A 42 -17.74 1.60 -20.12
N ARG A 43 -17.34 2.67 -20.83
CA ARG A 43 -17.12 2.64 -22.28
C ARG A 43 -16.08 1.59 -22.67
N LEU A 44 -14.96 1.51 -21.96
CA LEU A 44 -13.92 0.49 -22.21
C LEU A 44 -14.39 -0.93 -21.90
N THR A 45 -15.12 -1.12 -20.80
CA THR A 45 -15.67 -2.43 -20.41
C THR A 45 -16.62 -2.96 -21.49
N ARG A 46 -17.50 -2.12 -22.02
CA ARG A 46 -18.38 -2.48 -23.16
C ARG A 46 -17.61 -2.92 -24.39
N ARG A 47 -16.38 -2.42 -24.61
CA ARG A 47 -15.54 -2.88 -25.74
C ARG A 47 -15.04 -4.32 -25.57
N TRP A 48 -15.15 -4.89 -24.39
CA TRP A 48 -14.87 -6.31 -24.16
C TRP A 48 -16.05 -7.21 -24.54
N GLU A 49 -17.24 -6.64 -24.72
CA GLU A 49 -18.47 -7.37 -24.97
C GLU A 49 -18.72 -7.54 -26.48
N THR A 50 -18.78 -8.78 -26.96
CA THR A 50 -18.86 -9.08 -28.40
C THR A 50 -20.17 -8.59 -29.05
N HIS A 51 -21.26 -8.52 -28.28
CA HIS A 51 -22.57 -8.11 -28.77
C HIS A 51 -22.67 -6.61 -29.09
N CYS A 52 -21.68 -5.82 -28.67
CA CYS A 52 -21.59 -4.39 -29.00
C CYS A 52 -21.11 -4.14 -30.44
N TYR A 53 -20.76 -5.19 -31.20
CA TYR A 53 -20.15 -5.08 -32.53
C TYR A 53 -21.07 -5.59 -33.64
N GLY A 54 -21.04 -4.87 -34.77
CA GLY A 54 -21.80 -5.21 -35.97
C GLY A 54 -21.20 -6.36 -36.79
N PRO A 55 -21.92 -6.80 -37.85
CA PRO A 55 -21.51 -7.93 -38.68
C PRO A 55 -20.19 -7.71 -39.41
N GLU A 56 -19.86 -6.46 -39.77
CA GLU A 56 -18.59 -6.10 -40.43
C GLU A 56 -17.39 -6.37 -39.51
N ALA A 57 -17.46 -5.93 -38.25
CA ALA A 57 -16.42 -6.18 -37.25
C ALA A 57 -16.29 -7.66 -36.91
N ALA A 58 -17.42 -8.38 -36.82
CA ALA A 58 -17.42 -9.83 -36.60
C ALA A 58 -16.77 -10.58 -37.77
N ALA A 59 -17.07 -10.21 -39.02
CA ALA A 59 -16.45 -10.81 -40.19
C ALA A 59 -14.93 -10.58 -40.22
N ALA A 60 -14.48 -9.35 -39.94
CA ALA A 60 -13.06 -9.01 -39.84
C ALA A 60 -12.35 -9.82 -38.73
N ALA A 61 -12.97 -9.95 -37.54
CA ALA A 61 -12.41 -10.75 -36.45
C ALA A 61 -12.25 -12.23 -36.86
N VAL A 62 -13.24 -12.81 -37.55
CA VAL A 62 -13.17 -14.19 -38.06
C VAL A 62 -12.06 -14.34 -39.10
N GLU A 63 -11.91 -13.37 -40.00
CA GLU A 63 -10.86 -13.38 -41.01
C GLU A 63 -9.46 -13.34 -40.40
N ILE A 64 -9.24 -12.44 -39.43
CA ILE A 64 -7.99 -12.34 -38.66
C ILE A 64 -7.69 -13.64 -37.92
N ALA A 65 -8.69 -14.21 -37.25
CA ALA A 65 -8.53 -15.47 -36.51
C ALA A 65 -8.18 -16.65 -37.44
N ARG A 66 -8.77 -16.71 -38.64
CA ARG A 66 -8.45 -17.73 -39.66
C ARG A 66 -7.03 -17.59 -40.19
N ALA A 67 -6.60 -16.38 -40.52
CA ALA A 67 -5.23 -16.11 -40.96
C ALA A 67 -4.22 -16.54 -39.87
N ALA A 68 -4.46 -16.16 -38.62
CA ALA A 68 -3.62 -16.57 -37.50
C ALA A 68 -3.58 -18.09 -37.31
N ALA A 69 -4.73 -18.77 -37.43
CA ALA A 69 -4.81 -20.24 -37.35
C ALA A 69 -4.08 -20.95 -38.51
N ALA A 70 -3.96 -20.29 -39.66
CA ALA A 70 -3.17 -20.76 -40.80
C ALA A 70 -1.67 -20.40 -40.71
N PHE A 71 -1.23 -19.81 -39.59
CA PHE A 71 0.12 -19.28 -39.39
C PHE A 71 0.50 -18.15 -40.37
N GLU A 72 -0.51 -17.47 -40.94
CA GLU A 72 -0.34 -16.27 -41.75
C GLU A 72 -0.27 -15.03 -40.85
N THR A 73 0.39 -13.98 -41.33
CA THR A 73 0.45 -12.69 -40.62
C THR A 73 -0.73 -11.82 -41.06
N PRO A 74 -1.69 -11.49 -40.17
CA PRO A 74 -2.78 -10.59 -40.52
C PRO A 74 -2.25 -9.22 -40.92
N THR A 75 -2.83 -8.61 -41.96
CA THR A 75 -2.43 -7.28 -42.43
C THR A 75 -3.17 -6.19 -41.67
N PHE A 76 -2.59 -4.98 -41.58
CA PHE A 76 -3.25 -3.82 -40.98
C PHE A 76 -4.64 -3.52 -41.57
N ALA A 77 -4.83 -3.75 -42.88
CA ALA A 77 -6.11 -3.53 -43.55
C ALA A 77 -7.24 -4.39 -42.98
N MET A 78 -6.93 -5.62 -42.55
CA MET A 78 -7.90 -6.54 -41.94
C MET A 78 -8.42 -6.02 -40.60
N PHE A 79 -7.63 -5.22 -39.87
CA PHE A 79 -8.04 -4.62 -38.60
C PHE A 79 -8.92 -3.37 -38.77
N GLY A 80 -9.01 -2.79 -39.97
CA GLY A 80 -9.73 -1.53 -40.21
C GLY A 80 -11.18 -1.52 -39.69
N PRO A 81 -12.01 -2.56 -39.94
CA PRO A 81 -13.36 -2.62 -39.39
C PRO A 81 -13.41 -2.70 -37.86
N LEU A 82 -12.45 -3.41 -37.24
CA LEU A 82 -12.33 -3.48 -35.78
C LEU A 82 -11.91 -2.13 -35.20
N GLU A 83 -10.90 -1.47 -35.79
CA GLU A 83 -10.44 -0.16 -35.38
C GLU A 83 -11.58 0.88 -35.38
N ARG A 84 -12.34 0.95 -36.48
CA ARG A 84 -13.52 1.83 -36.60
C ARG A 84 -14.59 1.52 -35.56
N SER A 85 -14.81 0.24 -35.25
CA SER A 85 -15.89 -0.19 -34.34
C SER A 85 -15.52 -0.06 -32.86
N MET A 86 -14.26 -0.31 -32.52
CA MET A 86 -13.78 -0.27 -31.14
C MET A 86 -13.46 1.16 -30.67
N GLU A 87 -13.05 2.03 -31.58
CA GLU A 87 -12.73 3.44 -31.32
C GLU A 87 -11.72 3.65 -30.17
N LEU A 88 -10.77 2.71 -29.98
CA LEU A 88 -9.86 2.74 -28.83
C LEU A 88 -8.98 4.00 -28.79
N ILE A 89 -8.56 4.48 -29.95
CA ILE A 89 -7.78 5.72 -30.09
C ILE A 89 -8.60 6.93 -29.63
N ARG A 90 -9.89 6.98 -29.99
CA ARG A 90 -10.80 8.05 -29.55
C ARG A 90 -10.99 8.02 -28.04
N ILE A 91 -11.15 6.84 -27.46
CA ILE A 91 -11.26 6.69 -25.99
C ILE A 91 -9.97 7.16 -25.29
N ASP A 92 -8.80 6.90 -25.87
CA ASP A 92 -7.52 7.37 -25.31
C ASP A 92 -7.41 8.90 -25.37
N HIS A 93 -7.81 9.52 -26.50
CA HIS A 93 -7.88 10.97 -26.62
C HIS A 93 -8.89 11.61 -25.66
N ASP A 94 -10.08 11.02 -25.50
CA ASP A 94 -11.08 11.51 -24.53
C ASP A 94 -10.50 11.49 -23.11
N LEU A 95 -9.70 10.48 -22.77
CA LEU A 95 -9.04 10.38 -21.48
C LEU A 95 -7.94 11.43 -21.30
N ASP A 96 -7.12 11.68 -22.32
CA ASP A 96 -6.14 12.77 -22.32
C ASP A 96 -6.82 14.12 -22.10
N GLU A 97 -7.94 14.35 -22.78
CA GLU A 97 -8.73 15.58 -22.69
C GLU A 97 -9.35 15.75 -21.30
N ILE A 98 -9.96 14.70 -20.73
CA ILE A 98 -10.49 14.70 -19.36
C ILE A 98 -9.39 15.05 -18.37
N VAL A 99 -8.25 14.35 -18.39
CA VAL A 99 -7.16 14.59 -17.44
C VAL A 99 -6.58 16.00 -17.61
N SER A 100 -6.49 16.52 -18.83
CA SER A 100 -5.90 17.82 -19.12
C SER A 100 -6.86 18.99 -18.79
N LEU A 101 -8.07 18.98 -19.33
CA LEU A 101 -9.02 20.09 -19.19
C LEU A 101 -9.71 20.08 -17.83
N MET A 102 -10.26 18.94 -17.41
CA MET A 102 -10.93 18.85 -16.11
C MET A 102 -9.90 18.95 -14.98
N GLY A 103 -8.71 18.37 -15.14
CA GLY A 103 -7.60 18.56 -14.20
C GLY A 103 -7.16 20.02 -14.09
N LEU A 104 -7.14 20.79 -15.19
CA LEU A 104 -6.80 22.21 -15.17
C LEU A 104 -7.88 23.08 -14.51
N ASN A 105 -9.14 22.80 -14.80
CA ASN A 105 -10.26 23.63 -14.36
C ASN A 105 -10.67 23.35 -12.91
N PHE A 106 -10.57 22.09 -12.46
CA PHE A 106 -11.17 21.65 -11.20
C PHE A 106 -10.16 21.32 -10.10
N LEU A 107 -8.89 21.10 -10.44
CA LEU A 107 -7.88 20.74 -9.43
C LEU A 107 -6.96 21.92 -9.11
N PRO A 108 -6.71 22.21 -7.81
CA PRO A 108 -5.66 23.15 -7.43
C PRO A 108 -4.29 22.65 -7.88
N PRO A 109 -3.27 23.52 -7.97
CA PRO A 109 -1.97 23.18 -8.56
C PRO A 109 -1.31 21.91 -7.98
N MET A 110 -1.41 21.70 -6.67
CA MET A 110 -0.86 20.51 -6.01
C MET A 110 -1.59 19.22 -6.41
N ALA A 111 -2.92 19.21 -6.37
CA ALA A 111 -3.72 18.05 -6.79
C ALA A 111 -3.53 17.75 -8.28
N ARG A 112 -3.51 18.79 -9.11
CA ARG A 112 -3.27 18.67 -10.55
C ARG A 112 -1.93 18.00 -10.83
N ARG A 113 -0.86 18.46 -10.18
CA ARG A 113 0.47 17.86 -10.32
C ARG A 113 0.46 16.39 -9.93
N ALA A 114 -0.21 16.03 -8.83
CA ALA A 114 -0.30 14.64 -8.37
C ALA A 114 -1.11 13.76 -9.33
N VAL A 115 -2.23 14.24 -9.85
CA VAL A 115 -3.05 13.52 -10.85
C VAL A 115 -2.29 13.37 -12.17
N THR A 116 -1.69 14.43 -12.70
CA THR A 116 -0.87 14.37 -13.92
C THR A 116 0.32 13.43 -13.75
N MET A 117 1.02 13.48 -12.60
CA MET A 117 2.10 12.56 -12.29
C MET A 117 1.62 11.11 -12.24
N SER A 118 0.42 10.87 -11.70
CA SER A 118 -0.19 9.54 -11.66
C SER A 118 -0.58 9.04 -13.06
N TYR A 119 -1.09 9.93 -13.90
CA TYR A 119 -1.50 9.63 -15.27
C TYR A 119 -0.31 9.32 -16.17
N VAL A 120 0.66 10.24 -16.26
CA VAL A 120 1.86 10.11 -17.09
C VAL A 120 2.80 9.04 -16.52
N GLY A 121 2.95 9.01 -15.19
CA GLY A 121 3.82 8.08 -14.50
C GLY A 121 3.26 6.65 -14.39
N PHE A 122 2.00 6.42 -14.78
CA PHE A 122 1.36 5.11 -14.66
C PHE A 122 2.18 3.98 -15.29
N ALA A 123 2.85 4.22 -16.42
CA ALA A 123 3.66 3.21 -17.09
C ALA A 123 4.76 2.61 -16.19
N PHE A 124 5.37 3.42 -15.30
CA PHE A 124 6.37 2.94 -14.34
C PHE A 124 5.76 2.08 -13.24
N TYR A 125 4.55 2.45 -12.78
CA TYR A 125 3.81 1.64 -11.81
C TYR A 125 3.37 0.32 -12.45
N ASP A 126 2.79 0.37 -13.65
CA ASP A 126 2.28 -0.80 -14.36
C ASP A 126 3.38 -1.83 -14.65
N LEU A 127 4.60 -1.38 -14.96
CA LEU A 127 5.76 -2.28 -15.14
C LEU A 127 6.00 -3.18 -13.92
N ILE A 128 5.79 -2.65 -12.71
CA ILE A 128 6.00 -3.39 -11.45
C ILE A 128 4.73 -4.13 -11.04
N THR A 129 3.57 -3.51 -11.19
CA THR A 129 2.30 -4.05 -10.67
C THR A 129 1.66 -5.08 -11.59
N PHE A 130 1.84 -4.97 -12.91
CA PHE A 130 1.21 -5.86 -13.87
C PHE A 130 1.61 -7.34 -13.71
N PRO A 131 2.90 -7.69 -13.51
CA PRO A 131 3.28 -9.07 -13.25
C PRO A 131 2.66 -9.67 -12.00
N ILE A 132 2.35 -8.85 -10.99
CA ILE A 132 1.69 -9.30 -9.75
C ILE A 132 0.21 -9.54 -10.03
N LEU A 133 -0.44 -8.61 -10.74
CA LEU A 133 -1.86 -8.67 -11.07
C LEU A 133 -2.20 -9.84 -12.00
N GLN A 134 -1.31 -10.24 -12.92
CA GLN A 134 -1.60 -11.37 -13.83
C GLN A 134 -1.82 -12.71 -13.12
N TRP A 135 -1.34 -12.86 -11.88
CA TRP A 135 -1.41 -14.12 -11.13
C TRP A 135 -2.61 -14.19 -10.19
N THR A 136 -3.39 -13.11 -10.13
CA THR A 136 -4.52 -12.95 -9.23
C THR A 136 -5.71 -12.46 -10.03
N ASP A 137 -6.93 -12.94 -9.77
CA ASP A 137 -8.16 -12.32 -10.29
C ASP A 137 -8.47 -10.97 -9.60
N MET A 138 -7.43 -10.29 -9.12
CA MET A 138 -7.51 -8.99 -8.47
C MET A 138 -7.42 -7.92 -9.53
N ASP A 139 -8.44 -7.08 -9.55
CA ASP A 139 -8.58 -6.00 -10.52
C ASP A 139 -7.85 -4.72 -10.09
N GLU A 140 -7.42 -4.65 -8.82
CA GLU A 140 -6.81 -3.49 -8.17
C GLU A 140 -5.79 -3.88 -7.08
N ILE A 141 -4.70 -3.11 -6.95
CA ILE A 141 -3.76 -3.21 -5.82
C ILE A 141 -4.06 -2.07 -4.85
N ASN A 142 -4.27 -2.40 -3.58
CA ASN A 142 -4.40 -1.40 -2.52
C ASN A 142 -3.07 -1.21 -1.80
N GLU A 143 -2.76 0.03 -1.43
CA GLU A 143 -1.67 0.31 -0.51
C GLU A 143 -2.05 -0.23 0.88
N VAL A 144 -1.13 -0.96 1.49
CA VAL A 144 -1.26 -1.48 2.84
C VAL A 144 -0.07 -0.96 3.62
N LEU A 145 -0.34 -0.26 4.72
CA LEU A 145 0.70 0.16 5.65
C LEU A 145 1.25 -1.09 6.35
N VAL A 146 2.57 -1.18 6.45
CA VAL A 146 3.25 -2.30 7.08
C VAL A 146 4.10 -1.75 8.22
N ASP A 147 3.76 -2.17 9.44
CA ASP A 147 4.57 -1.95 10.62
C ASP A 147 5.35 -3.21 10.98
N ARG A 148 6.64 -3.03 11.31
CA ARG A 148 7.53 -4.12 11.71
C ARG A 148 7.71 -4.13 13.23
N ILE A 149 7.47 -5.28 13.86
CA ILE A 149 7.84 -5.53 15.25
C ILE A 149 9.14 -6.34 15.25
N SER A 150 10.27 -5.68 15.50
CA SER A 150 11.58 -6.30 15.55
C SER A 150 12.41 -5.77 16.73
N PRO A 151 13.24 -6.61 17.36
CA PRO A 151 14.29 -6.16 18.27
C PRO A 151 15.23 -5.11 17.65
N ALA A 152 15.42 -5.15 16.33
CA ALA A 152 16.28 -4.19 15.63
C ALA A 152 15.70 -2.77 15.58
N ASP A 153 14.40 -2.63 15.81
CA ASP A 153 13.70 -1.35 15.78
C ASP A 153 13.44 -0.81 17.18
N ALA A 154 13.58 -1.61 18.24
CA ALA A 154 13.38 -1.19 19.62
C ALA A 154 14.64 -0.50 20.18
N HIS A 155 14.48 0.66 20.80
CA HIS A 155 15.61 1.53 21.16
C HIS A 155 15.58 2.04 22.60
N GLN A 156 14.43 1.95 23.28
CA GLN A 156 14.26 2.61 24.59
C GLN A 156 15.22 2.10 25.67
N LEU A 157 15.52 0.79 25.68
CA LEU A 157 16.37 0.16 26.71
C LEU A 157 17.85 0.05 26.32
N GLY A 158 18.28 0.79 25.29
CA GLY A 158 19.69 0.95 24.93
C GLY A 158 19.98 0.71 23.45
N ALA A 159 21.00 1.43 22.95
CA ALA A 159 21.43 1.41 21.54
C ALA A 159 22.21 0.15 21.15
N ASP A 160 22.81 -0.56 22.11
CA ASP A 160 23.47 -1.84 21.85
C ASP A 160 22.41 -2.89 21.53
N ARG A 161 22.36 -3.32 20.27
CA ARG A 161 21.47 -4.38 19.79
C ARG A 161 21.53 -5.55 20.76
N VAL A 162 20.46 -5.76 21.51
CA VAL A 162 20.30 -6.93 22.36
C VAL A 162 20.45 -8.15 21.46
N ILE A 163 21.50 -8.92 21.72
CA ILE A 163 21.73 -10.18 21.01
C ILE A 163 20.83 -11.21 21.68
N LEU A 164 19.73 -11.55 20.99
CA LEU A 164 18.88 -12.67 21.41
C LEU A 164 19.74 -13.93 21.45
N LYS A 165 19.77 -14.62 22.59
CA LYS A 165 20.64 -15.78 22.81
C LYS A 165 20.23 -16.96 21.91
N GLY A 166 19.00 -16.96 21.44
CA GLY A 166 18.43 -17.86 20.47
C GLY A 166 19.15 -17.87 19.13
N THR A 167 19.77 -16.75 18.70
CA THR A 167 20.48 -16.69 17.41
C THR A 167 21.75 -17.54 17.38
N ALA A 168 22.25 -17.97 18.55
CA ALA A 168 23.31 -18.96 18.63
C ALA A 168 22.86 -20.32 18.09
N LEU A 169 23.83 -21.20 17.77
CA LEU A 169 23.56 -22.57 17.29
C LEU A 169 22.54 -22.61 16.12
N MET A 170 22.78 -21.85 15.05
CA MET A 170 21.90 -21.79 13.88
C MET A 170 20.45 -21.41 14.22
N SER A 171 20.27 -20.47 15.14
CA SER A 171 18.96 -20.01 15.66
C SER A 171 18.23 -20.99 16.59
N PHE A 172 18.93 -22.00 17.13
CA PHE A 172 18.37 -22.97 18.09
C PHE A 172 18.91 -22.81 19.51
N GLY A 173 19.77 -21.83 19.79
CA GLY A 173 20.47 -21.69 21.07
C GLY A 173 19.54 -21.71 22.29
N ALA A 174 18.41 -21.00 22.20
CA ALA A 174 17.46 -20.91 23.29
C ALA A 174 16.79 -22.25 23.60
N PHE A 175 16.57 -23.14 22.62
CA PHE A 175 15.89 -24.43 22.88
C PHE A 175 16.61 -25.30 23.92
N PHE A 176 17.94 -25.22 23.98
CA PHE A 176 18.76 -26.05 24.84
C PHE A 176 19.05 -25.44 26.21
N ASN A 177 18.69 -24.18 26.44
CA ASN A 177 18.99 -23.49 27.70
C ASN A 177 17.79 -22.70 28.22
N ARG A 178 17.25 -23.09 29.38
CA ARG A 178 16.10 -22.43 30.01
C ARG A 178 16.35 -20.94 30.27
N ALA A 179 17.53 -20.57 30.78
CA ALA A 179 17.87 -19.17 31.01
C ALA A 179 17.91 -18.35 29.71
N TRP A 180 18.26 -18.99 28.59
CA TRP A 180 18.25 -18.32 27.28
C TRP A 180 16.82 -18.17 26.73
N ARG A 181 15.94 -19.14 26.96
CA ARG A 181 14.50 -19.01 26.62
C ARG A 181 13.86 -17.88 27.41
N GLU A 182 14.07 -17.85 28.72
CA GLU A 182 13.52 -16.82 29.59
C GLU A 182 14.04 -15.43 29.22
N HIS A 183 15.34 -15.32 28.91
CA HIS A 183 15.94 -14.09 28.38
C HIS A 183 15.27 -13.61 27.09
N ASP A 184 15.19 -14.46 26.07
CA ASP A 184 14.65 -14.08 24.76
C ASP A 184 13.15 -13.82 24.81
N TYR A 185 12.42 -14.57 25.63
CA TYR A 185 11.00 -14.35 25.89
C TYR A 185 10.76 -12.97 26.50
N LEU A 186 11.50 -12.62 27.55
CA LEU A 186 11.34 -11.33 28.22
C LEU A 186 11.70 -10.16 27.29
N TRP A 187 12.83 -10.26 26.59
CA TRP A 187 13.23 -9.26 25.61
C TRP A 187 12.25 -9.15 24.44
N GLY A 188 11.68 -10.26 23.98
CA GLY A 188 10.62 -10.25 22.97
C GLY A 188 9.43 -9.41 23.41
N ARG A 189 8.98 -9.56 24.66
CA ARG A 189 7.88 -8.76 25.23
C ARG A 189 8.22 -7.28 25.34
N LEU A 190 9.42 -6.95 25.83
CA LEU A 190 9.86 -5.55 25.98
C LEU A 190 9.99 -4.86 24.62
N ASN A 191 10.65 -5.51 23.65
CA ASN A 191 10.81 -4.96 22.29
C ASN A 191 9.46 -4.81 21.56
N ALA A 192 8.55 -5.77 21.77
CA ALA A 192 7.19 -5.65 21.25
C ALA A 192 6.44 -4.48 21.89
N ALA A 193 6.55 -4.27 23.21
CA ALA A 193 5.90 -3.16 23.90
C ALA A 193 6.43 -1.80 23.43
N ASP A 194 7.75 -1.67 23.24
CA ASP A 194 8.36 -0.48 22.63
C ASP A 194 7.69 -0.20 21.28
N ARG A 195 7.64 -1.20 20.39
CA ARG A 195 7.07 -1.05 19.05
C ARG A 195 5.58 -0.83 18.99
N CYS A 196 4.81 -1.43 19.91
CA CYS A 196 3.38 -1.14 20.02
C CYS A 196 3.11 0.33 20.31
N VAL A 197 3.93 1.01 21.13
CA VAL A 197 3.75 2.44 21.41
C VAL A 197 3.91 3.27 20.13
N ASP A 198 4.96 3.01 19.34
CA ASP A 198 5.19 3.74 18.09
C ASP A 198 4.10 3.47 17.05
N VAL A 199 3.65 2.21 16.91
CA VAL A 199 2.54 1.86 16.01
C VAL A 199 1.27 2.59 16.41
N LEU A 200 0.95 2.65 17.71
CA LEU A 200 -0.23 3.35 18.20
C LEU A 200 -0.13 4.87 17.98
N ILE A 201 1.02 5.48 18.25
CA ILE A 201 1.24 6.91 17.98
C ILE A 201 1.09 7.21 16.49
N SER A 202 1.69 6.38 15.63
CA SER A 202 1.57 6.47 14.17
C SER A 202 0.11 6.36 13.71
N ALA A 203 -0.63 5.38 14.23
CA ALA A 203 -2.04 5.16 13.89
C ALA A 203 -2.98 6.29 14.36
N ILE A 204 -2.69 6.93 15.50
CA ILE A 204 -3.44 8.10 15.98
C ILE A 204 -3.13 9.31 15.09
N GLY A 205 -1.87 9.49 14.70
CA GLY A 205 -1.42 10.54 13.80
C GLY A 205 -1.82 11.95 14.27
N PRO A 206 -2.37 12.81 13.39
CA PRO A 206 -2.69 14.21 13.71
C PRO A 206 -3.88 14.35 14.69
N ARG A 207 -4.59 13.26 15.03
CA ARG A 207 -5.71 13.30 15.99
C ARG A 207 -5.24 13.39 17.44
N LEU A 208 -3.94 13.27 17.68
CA LEU A 208 -3.35 13.43 19.00
C LEU A 208 -3.46 14.92 19.42
N SER A 209 -4.41 15.22 20.30
CA SER A 209 -4.73 16.59 20.72
C SER A 209 -3.69 17.20 21.66
N GLU A 210 -2.95 16.36 22.39
CA GLU A 210 -1.94 16.79 23.36
C GLU A 210 -0.64 15.99 23.16
N PRO A 211 0.53 16.61 23.38
CA PRO A 211 1.81 15.90 23.27
C PRO A 211 1.85 14.74 24.27
N LEU A 212 2.08 13.54 23.76
CA LEU A 212 2.14 12.31 24.53
C LEU A 212 3.59 11.99 24.91
N ASP A 213 3.83 11.76 26.19
CA ASP A 213 5.13 11.35 26.71
C ASP A 213 5.36 9.86 26.43
N ALA A 214 5.83 9.58 25.22
CA ALA A 214 6.02 8.22 24.71
C ALA A 214 7.05 7.44 25.53
N ASP A 215 8.09 8.11 26.02
CA ASP A 215 9.15 7.51 26.81
C ASP A 215 8.64 7.06 28.18
N ARG A 216 7.83 7.90 28.82
CA ARG A 216 7.16 7.53 30.07
C ARG A 216 6.19 6.36 29.87
N LEU A 217 5.39 6.36 28.81
CA LEU A 217 4.48 5.24 28.52
C LEU A 217 5.24 3.93 28.30
N ARG A 218 6.35 3.96 27.55
CA ARG A 218 7.21 2.80 27.35
C ARG A 218 7.76 2.29 28.68
N ALA A 219 8.26 3.17 29.53
CA ALA A 219 8.79 2.78 30.83
C ALA A 219 7.72 2.22 31.77
N ASP A 220 6.51 2.77 31.75
CA ASP A 220 5.35 2.25 32.51
C ASP A 220 4.99 0.83 32.03
N LEU A 221 4.95 0.60 30.71
CA LEU A 221 4.73 -0.73 30.13
C LEU A 221 5.84 -1.72 30.49
N PHE A 222 7.11 -1.30 30.44
CA PHE A 222 8.23 -2.17 30.80
C PHE A 222 8.18 -2.55 32.27
N ARG A 223 7.85 -1.62 33.17
CA ARG A 223 7.68 -1.91 34.60
C ARG A 223 6.56 -2.92 34.82
N ALA A 224 5.40 -2.72 34.18
CA ALA A 224 4.29 -3.67 34.26
C ALA A 224 4.67 -5.09 33.77
N ILE A 225 5.39 -5.19 32.65
CA ILE A 225 5.89 -6.48 32.13
C ILE A 225 6.90 -7.10 33.11
N LEU A 226 7.87 -6.34 33.61
CA LEU A 226 8.87 -6.85 34.54
C LEU A 226 8.27 -7.26 35.89
N GLU A 227 7.19 -6.64 36.33
CA GLU A 227 6.43 -7.03 37.51
C GLU A 227 5.64 -8.33 37.26
N SER A 228 4.97 -8.45 36.12
CA SER A 228 4.16 -9.63 35.79
C SER A 228 5.02 -10.89 35.57
N GLU A 229 6.18 -10.75 34.92
CA GLU A 229 7.01 -11.90 34.56
C GLU A 229 8.00 -12.33 35.68
N ALA A 230 8.32 -11.43 36.62
CA ALA A 230 9.29 -11.67 37.70
C ALA A 230 9.12 -13.00 38.45
N PRO A 231 7.90 -13.41 38.86
CA PRO A 231 7.70 -14.66 39.60
C PRO A 231 8.02 -15.92 38.80
N TYR A 232 8.03 -15.85 37.47
CA TYR A 232 8.13 -17.00 36.57
C TYR A 232 9.52 -17.19 35.96
N LEU A 233 10.26 -16.09 35.78
CA LEU A 233 11.58 -16.09 35.13
C LEU A 233 12.71 -16.26 36.14
N THR A 234 12.91 -17.50 36.58
CA THR A 234 13.81 -17.84 37.71
C THR A 234 15.15 -18.45 37.28
N ALA A 235 15.36 -18.75 36.00
CA ALA A 235 16.55 -19.47 35.55
C ALA A 235 17.82 -18.60 35.53
N ASP A 236 17.67 -17.28 35.37
CA ASP A 236 18.74 -16.29 35.55
C ASP A 236 18.28 -15.25 36.59
N PRO A 237 18.73 -15.36 37.86
CA PRO A 237 18.33 -14.45 38.93
C PRO A 237 18.69 -12.97 38.68
N GLY A 238 19.66 -12.70 37.79
CA GLY A 238 20.10 -11.35 37.47
C GLY A 238 19.30 -10.67 36.37
N LEU A 239 18.52 -11.43 35.59
CA LEU A 239 17.84 -10.93 34.39
C LEU A 239 16.84 -9.81 34.68
N VAL A 240 15.85 -10.07 35.54
CA VAL A 240 14.78 -9.11 35.84
C VAL A 240 15.31 -7.92 36.66
N PRO A 241 16.12 -8.11 37.72
CA PRO A 241 16.71 -6.99 38.45
C PRO A 241 17.54 -6.07 37.54
N GLY A 242 18.41 -6.62 36.70
CA GLY A 242 19.22 -5.83 35.77
C GLY A 242 18.38 -5.04 34.77
N LEU A 243 17.28 -5.59 34.28
CA LEU A 243 16.36 -4.87 33.40
C LEU A 243 15.60 -3.76 34.11
N ARG A 244 15.21 -3.94 35.39
CA ARG A 244 14.59 -2.88 36.19
C ARG A 244 15.52 -1.69 36.37
N GLU A 245 16.81 -1.94 36.62
CA GLU A 245 17.82 -0.88 36.70
C GLU A 245 17.96 -0.13 35.38
N ARG A 246 17.98 -0.83 34.23
CA ARG A 246 18.03 -0.18 32.91
C ARG A 246 16.79 0.67 32.63
N VAL A 247 15.60 0.17 32.97
CA VAL A 247 14.34 0.94 32.82
C VAL A 247 14.40 2.21 33.68
N ALA A 248 14.92 2.13 34.90
CA ALA A 248 15.05 3.28 35.79
C ALA A 248 16.07 4.33 35.29
N GLN A 249 17.01 3.95 34.42
CA GLN A 249 17.98 4.86 33.79
C GLN A 249 17.48 5.45 32.46
N SER A 250 16.45 4.87 31.85
CA SER A 250 15.88 5.28 30.56
C SER A 250 14.72 6.28 30.65
N VAL A 251 14.35 6.69 31.87
CA VAL A 251 13.30 7.68 32.19
C VAL A 251 13.97 8.91 32.79
#